data_AF-A0ABD0P2G4-F1
#
_entry.id   AF-A0ABD0P2G4-F1
#
_cell.length_a   1.000
_cell.length_b   1.000
_cell.length_c   1.000
_cell.angle_alpha   90.00
_cell.angle_beta   90.00
_cell.angle_gamma   90.00
#
_symmetry.space_group_name_H-M   'P 1'
#
loop_
_entity.id
_entity.type
_entity.pdbx_description
1 polymer ?
#
loop_
_entity_poly.entity_id
_entity_poly.type
_entity_poly.pdbx_seq_one_letter_code
_entity_poly.pdbx_strand_id
1 'polypeptide(L)'
;MLTNHYERCWKYYCLPNGWANFGVTSEEELHLSRKLFWGIFESLAHKKFDAELFKIAMPCICAIAGAIPPDYVDASYSSVTEKKAS
;
A
#
# COMPACT_ATOMS: atom_id res chain seq x y z
N MET A 1 7.07 -35.70 2.81
CA MET A 1 8.50 -35.75 3.18
C MET A 1 9.15 -34.42 2.89
N LEU A 2 10.12 -34.00 3.72
CA LEU A 2 10.85 -32.73 3.61
C LEU A 2 11.42 -32.50 2.20
N THR A 3 11.84 -33.57 1.52
CA THR A 3 12.41 -33.55 0.17
C THR A 3 11.45 -32.98 -0.88
N ASN A 4 10.15 -33.26 -0.80
CA ASN A 4 9.15 -32.74 -1.76
C ASN A 4 8.84 -31.26 -1.48
N HIS A 5 8.82 -30.86 -0.20
CA HIS A 5 8.73 -29.45 0.18
C HIS A 5 9.96 -28.68 -0.30
N TYR A 6 11.15 -29.26 -0.13
CA TYR A 6 12.40 -28.68 -0.59
C TYR A 6 12.44 -28.58 -2.12
N GLU A 7 12.05 -29.60 -2.89
CA GLU A 7 11.97 -29.51 -4.36
C GLU A 7 10.97 -28.46 -4.87
N ARG A 8 9.89 -28.17 -4.12
CA ARG A 8 8.93 -27.11 -4.49
C ARG A 8 9.39 -25.72 -4.08
N CYS A 9 10.16 -25.60 -2.99
CA CYS A 9 10.49 -24.32 -2.37
C CYS A 9 12.00 -23.98 -2.41
N TRP A 10 12.87 -24.81 -2.97
CA TRP A 10 14.31 -24.54 -2.96
C TRP A 10 14.67 -23.23 -3.67
N LYS A 11 13.90 -22.83 -4.70
CA LYS A 11 14.07 -21.52 -5.36
C LYS A 11 13.79 -20.34 -4.42
N TYR A 12 12.94 -20.51 -3.41
CA TYR A 12 12.68 -19.52 -2.36
C TYR A 12 13.85 -19.42 -1.36
N TYR A 13 14.49 -20.54 -1.04
CA TYR A 13 15.56 -20.59 -0.04
C TYR A 13 16.98 -20.38 -0.61
N CYS A 14 17.21 -20.71 -1.89
CA CYS A 14 18.57 -20.85 -2.45
C CYS A 14 18.93 -19.84 -3.54
N LEU A 15 18.00 -18.98 -3.98
CA LEU A 15 18.33 -17.90 -4.92
C LEU A 15 18.57 -16.60 -4.17
N PRO A 16 19.68 -15.87 -4.43
CA PRO A 16 19.94 -14.56 -3.80
C PRO A 16 18.83 -13.53 -4.04
N ASN A 17 17.96 -13.80 -5.02
CA ASN A 17 16.89 -12.92 -5.49
C ASN A 17 15.48 -13.50 -5.20
N GLY A 18 15.38 -14.64 -4.49
CA GLY A 18 14.11 -15.33 -4.28
C GLY A 18 13.34 -15.67 -5.58
N TRP A 19 12.03 -15.90 -5.46
CA TRP A 19 11.13 -16.14 -6.59
C TRP A 19 10.98 -14.83 -7.39
N ALA A 20 11.76 -14.65 -8.46
CA ALA A 20 11.75 -13.44 -9.30
C ALA A 20 10.32 -12.95 -9.61
N ASN A 21 10.07 -11.65 -9.41
CA ASN A 21 8.80 -10.92 -9.61
C ASN A 21 7.54 -11.46 -8.91
N PHE A 22 7.56 -12.69 -8.37
CA PHE A 22 6.46 -13.24 -7.58
C PHE A 22 6.52 -12.68 -6.16
N GLY A 23 5.66 -11.70 -5.88
CA GLY A 23 5.60 -10.98 -4.60
C GLY A 23 6.11 -9.56 -4.65
N VAL A 24 6.52 -9.06 -5.84
CA VAL A 24 6.77 -7.64 -6.07
C VAL A 24 5.51 -7.03 -6.67
N THR A 25 4.96 -6.02 -6.01
CA THR A 25 3.78 -5.26 -6.49
C THR A 25 4.10 -4.57 -7.82
N SER A 26 3.19 -4.63 -8.80
CA SER A 26 3.38 -3.97 -10.10
C SER A 26 3.30 -2.45 -9.99
N GLU A 27 3.81 -1.69 -10.97
CA GLU A 27 3.68 -0.23 -10.97
C GLU A 27 2.22 0.23 -10.95
N GLU A 28 1.34 -0.48 -11.65
CA GLU A 28 -0.10 -0.21 -11.67
C GLU A 28 -0.74 -0.46 -10.30
N GLU A 29 -0.39 -1.57 -9.65
CA GLU A 29 -0.86 -1.91 -8.30
C GLU A 29 -0.37 -0.89 -7.26
N LEU A 30 0.89 -0.43 -7.39
CA LEU A 30 1.45 0.65 -6.57
C LEU A 30 0.73 1.97 -6.82
N HIS A 31 0.45 2.31 -8.08
CA HIS A 31 -0.30 3.52 -8.43
C HIS A 31 -1.72 3.50 -7.86
N LEU A 32 -2.45 2.40 -8.00
CA LEU A 32 -3.79 2.22 -7.46
C LEU A 32 -3.80 2.30 -5.92
N SER A 33 -2.84 1.64 -5.26
CA SER A 33 -2.69 1.68 -3.80
C SER A 33 -2.48 3.10 -3.28
N ARG A 34 -1.63 3.90 -3.94
CA ARG A 34 -1.40 5.31 -3.60
C ARG A 34 -2.65 6.17 -3.81
N LYS A 35 -3.32 6.00 -4.94
CA LYS A 35 -4.56 6.73 -5.25
C LYS A 35 -5.65 6.44 -4.23
N LEU A 36 -5.77 5.19 -3.79
CA LEU A 36 -6.72 4.78 -2.75
C LEU A 36 -6.37 5.39 -1.39
N PHE A 37 -5.10 5.31 -0.98
CA PHE A 37 -4.62 5.89 0.28
C PHE A 37 -4.95 7.38 0.35
N TRP A 38 -4.50 8.17 -0.63
CA TRP A 38 -4.71 9.62 -0.62
C TRP A 38 -6.18 9.99 -0.77
N GLY A 39 -6.95 9.29 -1.61
CA GLY A 39 -8.38 9.55 -1.76
C GLY A 39 -9.17 9.35 -0.46
N ILE A 40 -8.84 8.31 0.33
CA ILE A 40 -9.44 8.08 1.64
C ILE A 40 -8.91 9.11 2.65
N PHE A 41 -7.60 9.34 2.69
CA PHE A 41 -6.96 10.28 3.60
C PHE A 41 -7.57 11.67 3.48
N GLU A 42 -7.62 12.23 2.27
CA GLU A 42 -8.19 13.56 2.00
C GLU A 42 -9.67 13.61 2.38
N SER A 43 -10.44 12.57 2.02
CA SER A 43 -11.87 12.48 2.37
C SER A 43 -12.10 12.50 3.89
N LEU A 44 -11.18 11.93 4.68
CA LEU A 44 -11.22 11.98 6.14
C LEU A 44 -10.69 13.30 6.70
N ALA A 45 -9.63 13.85 6.11
CA ALA A 45 -8.99 15.10 6.54
C ALA A 45 -9.95 16.30 6.49
N HIS A 46 -10.89 16.30 5.53
CA HIS A 46 -11.92 17.34 5.41
C HIS A 46 -13.17 17.08 6.26
N LYS A 47 -13.26 15.96 6.99
CA LYS A 47 -14.40 15.67 7.88
C LYS A 47 -14.14 16.16 9.29
N LYS A 48 -15.20 16.63 9.94
CA LYS A 48 -15.19 16.78 11.40
C LYS A 48 -14.90 15.43 12.03
N PHE A 49 -14.09 15.44 13.08
CA PHE A 49 -13.75 14.23 13.80
C PHE A 49 -15.01 13.53 14.32
N ASP A 50 -15.15 12.25 13.97
CA ASP A 50 -16.21 11.36 14.42
C ASP A 50 -15.55 10.07 14.91
N ALA A 51 -15.69 9.78 16.20
CA ALA A 51 -14.92 8.72 16.84
C ALA A 51 -15.21 7.33 16.24
N GLU A 52 -16.47 7.03 15.89
CA GLU A 52 -16.84 5.72 15.35
C GLU A 52 -16.41 5.57 13.89
N LEU A 53 -16.52 6.64 13.09
CA LEU A 53 -16.01 6.67 11.73
C LEU A 53 -14.49 6.44 11.70
N PHE A 54 -13.75 7.21 12.49
CA PHE A 54 -12.28 7.12 12.50
C PHE A 54 -11.80 5.80 13.09
N LYS A 55 -12.48 5.24 14.09
CA LYS A 55 -12.16 3.90 14.63
C LYS A 55 -12.23 2.80 13.56
N ILE A 56 -13.14 2.91 12.60
CA ILE A 56 -13.27 1.95 11.49
C ILE A 56 -12.32 2.29 10.33
N ALA A 57 -12.17 3.58 10.02
CA ALA A 57 -11.39 4.03 8.88
C ALA A 57 -9.87 3.95 9.10
N MET A 58 -9.40 4.20 10.34
CA MET A 58 -7.95 4.26 10.63
C MET A 58 -7.22 2.93 10.40
N PRO A 59 -7.75 1.77 10.83
CA PRO A 59 -7.13 0.48 10.52
C PRO A 59 -7.03 0.23 9.01
N CYS A 60 -8.05 0.59 8.25
CA CYS A 60 -8.08 0.41 6.79
C CYS A 60 -7.02 1.27 6.10
N ILE A 61 -6.95 2.57 6.42
CA ILE A 61 -5.95 3.46 5.83
C ILE A 61 -4.52 3.09 6.23
N CYS A 62 -4.30 2.65 7.48
CA CYS A 62 -2.98 2.15 7.93
C CYS A 62 -2.56 0.88 7.19
N ALA A 63 -3.50 -0.03 6.91
CA ALA A 63 -3.21 -1.23 6.13
C ALA A 63 -2.79 -0.89 4.68
N ILE A 64 -3.45 0.08 4.05
CA ILE A 64 -3.08 0.56 2.71
C ILE A 64 -1.73 1.28 2.75
N ALA A 65 -1.50 2.12 3.76
CA ALA A 65 -0.20 2.80 3.95
C ALA A 65 0.95 1.80 4.10
N GLY A 66 0.75 0.72 4.85
CA GLY A 66 1.74 -0.35 5.01
C GLY A 66 2.01 -1.16 3.74
N ALA A 67 1.11 -1.11 2.76
CA ALA A 67 1.30 -1.75 1.44
C ALA A 67 2.07 -0.86 0.45
N ILE A 68 2.27 0.44 0.76
CA ILE A 68 3.03 1.36 -0.09
C ILE A 68 4.48 1.40 0.42
N PRO A 69 5.47 0.99 -0.40
CA PRO A 69 6.88 1.13 -0.03
C PRO A 69 7.25 2.60 0.23
N PRO A 70 8.15 2.90 1.19
CA PRO A 70 8.46 4.27 1.60
C PRO A 70 9.01 5.13 0.46
N ASP A 71 9.73 4.55 -0.49
CA ASP A 71 10.25 5.17 -1.71
C ASP A 71 9.17 5.49 -2.75
N TYR A 72 7.97 4.91 -2.60
CA TYR A 72 6.80 5.14 -3.46
C TYR A 72 5.78 6.12 -2.86
N VAL A 73 5.92 6.48 -1.57
CA VAL A 73 5.06 7.47 -0.91
C VAL A 73 5.38 8.86 -1.45
N ASP A 74 4.76 9.24 -2.56
CA ASP A 74 4.89 10.57 -3.13
C ASP A 74 3.89 11.54 -2.48
N ALA A 75 4.41 12.50 -1.71
CA ALA A 75 3.63 13.57 -1.09
C ALA A 75 3.04 14.55 -2.12
N SER A 76 3.52 14.54 -3.37
CA SER A 76 3.00 15.39 -4.45
C SER A 76 1.54 15.09 -4.78
N TYR A 77 1.04 13.89 -4.47
CA TYR A 77 -0.38 13.56 -4.66
C TYR A 77 -1.30 14.41 -3.78
N SER A 78 -0.81 14.84 -2.61
CA SER A 78 -1.50 15.79 -1.73
C SER A 78 -1.58 17.21 -2.30
N SER A 79 -0.76 17.57 -3.30
CA SER A 79 -0.69 18.93 -3.87
C SER A 79 -1.59 19.15 -5.09
N VAL A 80 -2.18 18.09 -5.66
CA VAL A 80 -3.08 18.20 -6.82
C VAL A 80 -4.45 18.78 -6.43
N THR A 81 -4.78 18.78 -5.15
CA THR A 81 -6.07 19.26 -4.62
C THR A 81 -6.06 20.72 -4.13
N GLU A 82 -4.92 21.43 -4.14
CA GLU A 82 -4.86 22.87 -3.79
C GLU A 82 -5.42 23.82 -4.86
N LYS A 83 -5.95 23.32 -5.98
CA LYS A 83 -6.58 24.14 -7.02
C LYS A 83 -8.11 24.15 -6.97
N LYS A 84 -8.73 24.34 -5.80
CA LYS A 84 -10.10 24.87 -5.71
C LYS A 84 -10.48 25.37 -4.31
N ALA A 85 -9.77 26.38 -3.82
CA ALA A 85 -10.31 27.26 -2.77
C ALA A 85 -9.78 28.67 -3.03
N SER A 86 -10.49 29.41 -3.88
CA SER A 86 -10.46 30.87 -3.93
C SER A 86 -11.87 31.39 -4.07
#